data_AF-A0AAD7XNC5-F1
#
_entry.id   AF-A0AAD7XNC5-F1
#
_cell.length_a   1.000
_cell.length_b   1.000
_cell.length_c   1.000
_cell.angle_alpha   90.00
_cell.angle_beta   90.00
_cell.angle_gamma   90.00
#
_symmetry.space_group_name_H-M   'P 1'
#
loop_
_entity.id
_entity.type
_entity.pdbx_description
1 polymer ?
#
loop_
_entity_poly.entity_id
_entity_poly.type
_entity_poly.pdbx_seq_one_letter_code
_entity_poly.pdbx_strand_id
1 'polypeptide(L)'
;MMKSFAVTKKKKKQGRKLAATLPAFSPMEDSEPPARRPKPTKGGEEEAQRYQDKGNARAQAGDFAAALPNFDAAIALAPTAARFELRAQTLLALDRDFEATLAGESAVELAPEWSEAHLALARARLNLGEIDAAFESFTRAAALDPSNNDELRACDDLRRAVDAHRRRDKLRAENATESDLAEVLRCKASLRRAQLPKPRDAFVPLLGES
;
A
#
# COMPACT_ATOMS: atom_id res chain seq x y z
N MET A 1 19.47 47.41 -27.58
CA MET A 1 18.39 47.64 -28.56
C MET A 1 17.10 47.05 -28.01
N MET A 2 16.30 47.87 -27.32
CA MET A 2 14.98 47.51 -26.81
C MET A 2 13.93 47.84 -27.88
N LYS A 3 13.07 46.90 -28.23
CA LYS A 3 11.87 47.16 -29.04
C LYS A 3 10.64 46.75 -28.23
N SER A 4 10.04 47.75 -27.59
CA SER A 4 8.68 47.71 -27.06
C SER A 4 7.68 47.63 -28.22
N PHE A 5 6.72 46.72 -28.13
CA PHE A 5 5.49 46.79 -28.93
C PHE A 5 4.29 46.67 -28.00
N ALA A 6 3.59 47.79 -27.86
CA ALA A 6 2.29 47.89 -27.24
C ALA A 6 1.23 47.31 -28.20
N VAL A 7 0.36 46.45 -27.67
CA VAL A 7 -0.88 46.05 -28.37
C VAL A 7 -2.07 46.43 -27.50
N THR A 8 -2.88 47.32 -28.06
CA THR A 8 -4.07 47.93 -27.49
C THR A 8 -5.26 46.96 -27.43
N LYS A 9 -5.92 46.92 -26.28
CA LYS A 9 -7.19 46.23 -26.01
C LYS A 9 -8.32 46.77 -26.90
N LYS A 10 -9.01 45.87 -27.63
CA LYS A 10 -10.33 46.15 -28.22
C LYS A 10 -11.36 45.19 -27.59
N LYS A 11 -12.13 45.71 -26.62
CA LYS A 11 -13.30 45.02 -26.04
C LYS A 11 -14.38 44.89 -27.10
N LYS A 12 -14.79 43.67 -27.45
CA LYS A 12 -16.05 43.41 -28.16
C LYS A 12 -17.00 42.69 -27.19
N LYS A 13 -18.02 43.41 -26.74
CA LYS A 13 -19.21 42.84 -26.07
C LYS A 13 -19.98 42.05 -27.12
N GLN A 14 -20.15 40.75 -26.94
CA GLN A 14 -21.24 40.02 -27.57
C GLN A 14 -21.97 39.19 -26.52
N GLY A 15 -23.28 39.41 -26.48
CA GLY A 15 -24.20 38.94 -25.46
C GLY A 15 -24.37 37.43 -25.45
N ARG A 16 -24.57 36.94 -24.23
CA ARG A 16 -25.01 35.58 -23.90
C ARG A 16 -26.36 35.31 -24.57
N LYS A 17 -26.44 34.25 -25.38
CA LYS A 17 -27.67 33.46 -25.56
C LYS A 17 -27.37 32.07 -25.01
N LEU A 18 -27.90 31.79 -23.83
CA LEU A 18 -27.92 30.47 -23.21
C LEU A 18 -28.97 29.65 -23.96
N ALA A 19 -28.55 28.76 -24.85
CA ALA A 19 -29.35 27.65 -25.34
C ALA A 19 -28.68 26.38 -24.80
N ALA A 20 -29.28 25.82 -23.76
CA ALA A 20 -28.89 24.54 -23.20
C ALA A 20 -29.33 23.44 -24.17
N THR A 21 -28.39 22.98 -25.00
CA THR A 21 -28.52 21.72 -25.74
C THR A 21 -27.62 20.72 -25.02
N LEU A 22 -28.21 19.92 -24.14
CA LEU A 22 -27.56 18.74 -23.59
C LEU A 22 -27.23 17.80 -24.76
N PRO A 23 -25.99 17.31 -24.91
CA PRO A 23 -25.73 16.25 -25.87
C PRO A 23 -26.52 15.01 -25.45
N ALA A 24 -27.23 14.43 -26.41
CA ALA A 24 -27.94 13.17 -26.25
C ALA A 24 -26.96 12.09 -25.76
N PHE A 25 -27.29 11.47 -24.63
CA PHE A 25 -26.57 10.34 -24.07
C PHE A 25 -26.79 9.14 -25.01
N SER A 26 -25.79 8.83 -25.83
CA SER A 26 -25.76 7.59 -26.60
C SER A 26 -25.78 6.41 -25.62
N PRO A 27 -26.63 5.38 -25.82
CA PRO A 27 -26.57 4.19 -25.00
C PRO A 27 -25.19 3.55 -25.20
N MET A 28 -24.46 3.32 -24.11
CA MET A 28 -23.27 2.47 -24.14
C MET A 28 -23.69 1.13 -24.71
N GLU A 29 -23.11 0.78 -25.87
CA GLU A 29 -23.07 -0.57 -26.39
C GLU A 29 -22.55 -1.50 -25.30
N ASP A 30 -23.16 -2.68 -25.26
CA ASP A 30 -22.88 -3.76 -24.34
C ASP A 30 -21.38 -3.92 -24.11
N SER A 31 -20.97 -3.77 -22.85
CA SER A 31 -19.65 -4.15 -22.38
C SER A 31 -19.42 -5.62 -22.75
N GLU A 32 -18.61 -5.85 -23.78
CA GLU A 32 -18.09 -7.17 -24.10
C GLU A 32 -17.54 -7.80 -22.81
N PRO A 33 -17.96 -9.02 -22.44
CA PRO A 33 -17.41 -9.70 -21.28
C PRO A 33 -15.89 -9.81 -21.44
N PRO A 34 -15.10 -9.68 -20.35
CA PRO A 34 -13.65 -9.65 -20.42
C PRO A 34 -13.19 -10.86 -21.24
N ALA A 35 -12.41 -10.57 -22.29
CA ALA A 35 -11.91 -11.55 -23.24
C ALA A 35 -11.53 -12.83 -22.49
N ARG A 36 -12.29 -13.91 -22.74
CA ARG A 36 -11.96 -15.24 -22.22
C ARG A 36 -10.53 -15.50 -22.66
N ARG A 37 -9.59 -15.51 -21.70
CA ARG A 37 -8.19 -15.83 -21.98
C ARG A 37 -8.19 -17.08 -22.86
N PRO A 38 -7.52 -17.07 -24.02
CA PRO A 38 -7.53 -18.23 -24.90
C PRO A 38 -7.10 -19.42 -24.05
N LYS A 39 -7.94 -20.46 -24.01
CA LYS A 39 -7.58 -21.69 -23.30
C LYS A 39 -6.24 -22.13 -23.88
N PRO A 40 -5.23 -22.38 -23.03
CA PRO A 40 -3.90 -22.68 -23.52
C PRO A 40 -4.00 -23.88 -24.45
N THR A 41 -3.50 -23.72 -25.68
CA THR A 41 -3.44 -24.81 -26.65
C THR A 41 -2.43 -25.81 -26.10
N LYS A 42 -2.63 -27.12 -26.31
CA LYS A 42 -1.71 -28.15 -25.79
C LYS A 42 -0.24 -27.87 -26.14
N GLY A 43 0.02 -27.32 -27.33
CA GLY A 43 1.37 -26.89 -27.73
C GLY A 43 1.92 -25.71 -26.92
N GLY A 44 1.07 -24.75 -26.53
CA GLY A 44 1.46 -23.63 -25.67
C GLY A 44 1.76 -24.05 -24.23
N GLU A 45 1.06 -25.06 -23.69
CA GLU A 45 1.37 -25.60 -22.35
C GLU A 45 2.71 -26.32 -22.31
N GLU A 46 3.02 -27.14 -23.33
CA GLU A 46 4.32 -27.82 -23.44
C GLU A 46 5.47 -26.82 -23.60
N GLU A 47 5.27 -25.77 -24.39
CA GLU A 47 6.27 -24.72 -24.55
C GLU A 47 6.46 -23.91 -23.26
N ALA A 48 5.36 -23.58 -22.56
CA ALA A 48 5.42 -22.95 -21.25
C ALA A 48 6.21 -23.81 -20.24
N GLN A 49 6.00 -25.13 -20.26
CA GLN A 49 6.73 -26.05 -19.40
C GLN A 49 8.24 -26.05 -19.73
N ARG A 50 8.62 -26.04 -21.00
CA ARG A 50 10.04 -25.95 -21.40
C ARG A 50 10.70 -24.66 -20.91
N TYR A 51 10.00 -23.53 -20.95
CA TYR A 51 10.51 -22.28 -20.39
C TYR A 51 10.62 -22.35 -18.87
N GLN A 52 9.63 -22.92 -18.18
CA GLN A 52 9.68 -23.13 -16.74
C GLN A 52 10.87 -24.01 -16.34
N ASP A 53 11.11 -25.13 -17.03
CA ASP A 53 12.22 -26.04 -16.74
C ASP A 53 13.58 -25.35 -16.94
N LYS A 54 13.72 -24.52 -17.98
CA LYS A 54 14.92 -23.68 -18.19
C LYS A 54 15.10 -22.65 -17.08
N GLY A 55 14.02 -22.00 -16.65
CA GLY A 55 14.03 -21.07 -15.53
C GLY A 55 14.49 -21.75 -14.25
N ASN A 56 13.93 -22.91 -13.94
CA ASN A 56 14.30 -23.72 -12.78
C ASN A 56 15.78 -24.13 -12.82
N ALA A 57 16.28 -24.60 -13.96
CA ALA A 57 17.69 -24.97 -14.11
C ALA A 57 18.64 -23.79 -13.85
N ARG A 58 18.27 -22.58 -14.31
CA ARG A 58 19.05 -21.36 -14.05
C ARG A 58 18.96 -20.89 -12.60
N ALA A 59 17.78 -20.95 -12.00
CA ALA A 59 17.58 -20.63 -10.59
C ALA A 59 18.37 -21.57 -9.68
N GLN A 60 18.42 -22.88 -9.99
CA GLN A 60 19.25 -23.86 -9.28
C GLN A 60 20.75 -23.58 -9.43
N ALA A 61 21.17 -23.00 -10.57
CA ALA A 61 22.54 -22.53 -10.76
C ALA A 61 22.84 -21.20 -10.07
N GLY A 62 21.86 -20.58 -9.39
CA GLY A 62 21.97 -19.27 -8.74
C GLY A 62 21.86 -18.07 -9.69
N ASP A 63 21.64 -18.30 -10.99
CA ASP A 63 21.48 -17.23 -11.98
C ASP A 63 20.01 -16.80 -12.07
N PHE A 64 19.54 -16.12 -11.03
CA PHE A 64 18.16 -15.62 -10.92
C PHE A 64 17.84 -14.57 -11.99
N ALA A 65 18.82 -13.75 -12.37
CA ALA A 65 18.66 -12.73 -13.40
C ALA A 65 18.35 -13.34 -14.77
N ALA A 66 19.01 -14.45 -15.12
CA ALA A 66 18.72 -15.17 -16.34
C ALA A 66 17.53 -16.14 -16.20
N ALA A 67 17.13 -16.52 -14.99
CA ALA A 67 15.95 -17.36 -14.74
C ALA A 67 14.65 -16.59 -14.99
N LEU A 68 14.55 -15.35 -14.49
CA LEU A 68 13.36 -14.51 -14.56
C LEU A 68 12.69 -14.42 -15.95
N PRO A 69 13.40 -14.10 -17.05
CA PRO A 69 12.78 -14.00 -18.37
C PRO A 69 12.20 -15.32 -18.87
N ASN A 70 12.71 -16.47 -18.40
CA ASN A 70 12.11 -17.77 -18.74
C ASN A 70 10.78 -17.97 -17.99
N PHE A 71 10.69 -17.55 -16.73
CA PHE A 71 9.42 -17.58 -16.01
C PHE A 71 8.40 -16.61 -16.61
N ASP A 72 8.82 -15.42 -17.01
CA ASP A 72 7.95 -14.45 -17.71
C ASP A 72 7.41 -15.03 -19.03
N ALA A 73 8.27 -15.68 -19.83
CA ALA A 73 7.86 -16.35 -21.05
C ALA A 73 6.87 -17.51 -20.78
N ALA A 74 7.13 -18.31 -19.74
CA ALA A 74 6.23 -19.39 -19.34
C ALA A 74 4.84 -18.87 -18.92
N ILE A 75 4.79 -17.76 -18.16
CA ILE A 75 3.55 -17.11 -17.72
C ILE A 75 2.78 -16.53 -18.92
N ALA A 76 3.48 -15.91 -19.87
CA ALA A 76 2.87 -15.33 -21.06
C ALA A 76 2.17 -16.38 -21.93
N LEU A 77 2.72 -17.59 -22.00
CA LEU A 77 2.16 -18.72 -22.73
C LEU A 77 1.02 -19.39 -21.96
N ALA A 78 1.23 -19.65 -20.66
CA ALA A 78 0.25 -20.29 -19.80
C ALA A 78 0.36 -19.76 -18.36
N PRO A 79 -0.51 -18.85 -17.93
CA PRO A 79 -0.49 -18.33 -16.56
C PRO A 79 -1.00 -19.39 -15.57
N THR A 80 -0.19 -19.75 -14.58
CA THR A 80 -0.55 -20.66 -13.49
C THR A 80 -0.01 -20.13 -12.16
N ALA A 81 -0.68 -20.47 -11.06
CA ALA A 81 -0.26 -20.04 -9.72
C ALA A 81 1.20 -20.42 -9.43
N ALA A 82 1.60 -21.66 -9.75
CA ALA A 82 2.97 -22.14 -9.57
C ALA A 82 4.01 -21.31 -10.36
N ARG A 83 3.70 -20.85 -11.58
CA ARG A 83 4.65 -20.03 -12.36
C ARG A 83 4.79 -18.61 -11.80
N PHE A 84 3.68 -18.02 -11.35
CA PHE A 84 3.72 -16.74 -10.65
C PHE A 84 4.47 -16.82 -9.33
N GLU A 85 4.32 -17.92 -8.61
CA GLU A 85 5.03 -18.22 -7.37
C GLU A 85 6.55 -18.38 -7.61
N LEU A 86 6.98 -19.16 -8.61
CA LEU A 86 8.38 -19.25 -9.03
C LEU A 86 8.96 -17.88 -9.46
N ARG A 87 8.18 -17.07 -10.16
CA ARG A 87 8.56 -15.69 -10.52
C ARG A 87 8.75 -14.84 -9.26
N ALA A 88 7.83 -14.92 -8.30
CA ALA A 88 7.92 -14.19 -7.03
C ALA A 88 9.20 -14.56 -6.28
N GLN A 89 9.50 -15.86 -6.13
CA GLN A 89 10.74 -16.33 -5.49
C GLN A 89 11.99 -15.81 -6.20
N THR A 90 12.00 -15.83 -7.53
CA THR A 90 13.13 -15.34 -8.33
C THR A 90 13.35 -13.83 -8.14
N LEU A 91 12.27 -13.06 -8.01
CA LEU A 91 12.33 -11.63 -7.74
C LEU A 91 12.81 -11.31 -6.33
N LEU A 92 12.42 -12.11 -5.33
CA LEU A 92 12.96 -12.01 -3.97
C LEU A 92 14.47 -12.25 -3.95
N ALA A 93 14.95 -13.24 -4.69
CA ALA A 93 16.39 -13.51 -4.80
C ALA A 93 17.17 -12.40 -5.54
N LEU A 94 16.47 -11.48 -6.21
CA LEU A 94 17.02 -10.32 -6.91
C LEU A 94 16.79 -9.00 -6.15
N ASP A 95 16.30 -9.06 -4.90
CA ASP A 95 15.94 -7.89 -4.08
C ASP A 95 14.90 -6.96 -4.77
N ARG A 96 14.02 -7.53 -5.60
CA ARG A 96 12.95 -6.81 -6.31
C ARG A 96 11.60 -7.03 -5.62
N ASP A 97 11.55 -6.67 -4.34
CA ASP A 97 10.45 -7.04 -3.44
C ASP A 97 9.07 -6.53 -3.90
N PHE A 98 8.99 -5.32 -4.44
CA PHE A 98 7.73 -4.77 -4.94
C PHE A 98 7.13 -5.61 -6.08
N GLU A 99 7.98 -6.03 -7.03
CA GLU A 99 7.53 -6.89 -8.14
C GLU A 99 7.24 -8.32 -7.68
N ALA A 100 7.96 -8.78 -6.65
CA ALA A 100 7.71 -10.06 -6.01
C ALA A 100 6.33 -10.08 -5.34
N THR A 101 5.93 -8.99 -4.68
CA THR A 101 4.59 -8.83 -4.09
C THR A 101 3.51 -8.97 -5.16
N LEU A 102 3.63 -8.26 -6.29
CA LEU A 102 2.64 -8.35 -7.38
C LEU A 102 2.56 -9.76 -7.98
N ALA A 103 3.69 -10.45 -8.10
CA ALA A 103 3.74 -11.83 -8.56
C ALA A 103 3.08 -12.79 -7.56
N GLY A 104 3.37 -12.63 -6.26
CA GLY A 104 2.76 -13.40 -5.18
C GLY A 104 1.25 -13.20 -5.08
N GLU A 105 0.77 -11.96 -5.21
CA GLU A 105 -0.66 -11.65 -5.25
C GLU A 105 -1.35 -12.34 -6.42
N SER A 106 -0.74 -12.28 -7.62
CA SER A 106 -1.25 -13.00 -8.80
C SER A 106 -1.30 -14.52 -8.58
N ALA A 107 -0.32 -15.09 -7.88
CA ALA A 107 -0.31 -16.52 -7.55
C ALA A 107 -1.43 -16.89 -6.58
N VAL A 108 -1.65 -16.07 -5.54
CA VAL A 108 -2.71 -16.27 -4.54
C VAL A 108 -4.11 -16.08 -5.16
N GLU A 109 -4.28 -15.11 -6.07
CA GLU A 109 -5.54 -14.93 -6.81
C GLU A 109 -5.89 -16.15 -7.66
N LEU A 110 -4.90 -16.77 -8.30
CA LEU A 110 -5.10 -17.96 -9.13
C LEU A 110 -5.34 -19.23 -8.31
N ALA A 111 -4.66 -19.38 -7.17
CA ALA A 111 -4.81 -20.53 -6.28
C ALA A 111 -4.75 -20.08 -4.80
N PRO A 112 -5.88 -19.70 -4.20
CA PRO A 112 -5.93 -19.23 -2.81
C PRO A 112 -5.53 -20.27 -1.76
N GLU A 113 -5.51 -21.55 -2.14
CA GLU A 113 -5.16 -22.68 -1.29
C GLU A 113 -3.71 -23.14 -1.49
N TRP A 114 -2.93 -22.46 -2.33
CA TRP A 114 -1.53 -22.77 -2.58
C TRP A 114 -0.63 -22.15 -1.50
N SER A 115 -0.15 -22.96 -0.56
CA SER A 115 0.65 -22.53 0.60
C SER A 115 1.90 -21.75 0.19
N GLU A 116 2.65 -22.22 -0.79
CA GLU A 116 3.91 -21.59 -1.25
C GLU A 116 3.69 -20.19 -1.84
N ALA A 117 2.53 -19.89 -2.42
CA ALA A 117 2.21 -18.56 -2.96
C ALA A 117 2.01 -17.56 -1.82
N HIS A 118 1.32 -18.00 -0.75
CA HIS A 118 1.19 -17.20 0.46
C HIS A 118 2.55 -16.97 1.13
N LEU A 119 3.46 -17.95 1.11
CA LEU A 119 4.83 -17.79 1.62
C LEU A 119 5.64 -16.79 0.80
N ALA A 120 5.64 -16.91 -0.52
CA ALA A 120 6.35 -15.98 -1.40
C ALA A 120 5.82 -14.55 -1.23
N LEU A 121 4.48 -14.39 -1.15
CA LEU A 121 3.85 -13.10 -0.89
C LEU A 121 4.22 -12.54 0.49
N ALA A 122 4.20 -13.38 1.53
CA ALA A 122 4.53 -12.96 2.89
C ALA A 122 5.98 -12.48 3.01
N ARG A 123 6.93 -13.19 2.37
CA ARG A 123 8.35 -12.79 2.32
C ARG A 123 8.53 -11.45 1.60
N ALA A 124 7.85 -11.26 0.47
CA ALA A 124 7.90 -9.99 -0.28
C ALA A 124 7.37 -8.80 0.54
N ARG A 125 6.21 -8.98 1.17
CA ARG A 125 5.61 -7.97 2.06
C ARG A 125 6.49 -7.67 3.27
N LEU A 126 7.12 -8.69 3.84
CA LEU A 126 8.04 -8.52 4.96
C LEU A 126 9.25 -7.65 4.58
N ASN A 127 9.86 -7.90 3.42
CA ASN A 127 10.98 -7.11 2.91
C ASN A 127 10.60 -5.65 2.64
N LEU A 128 9.36 -5.40 2.21
CA LEU A 128 8.80 -4.05 2.05
C LEU A 128 8.43 -3.36 3.38
N GLY A 129 8.49 -4.08 4.51
CA GLY A 129 8.12 -3.56 5.83
C GLY A 129 6.62 -3.58 6.12
N GLU A 130 5.83 -4.25 5.28
CA GLU A 130 4.38 -4.44 5.46
C GLU A 130 4.11 -5.59 6.44
N ILE A 131 4.55 -5.39 7.68
CA ILE A 131 4.62 -6.44 8.72
C ILE A 131 3.26 -7.06 9.03
N ASP A 132 2.19 -6.26 9.12
CA ASP A 132 0.84 -6.77 9.40
C ASP A 132 0.32 -7.66 8.25
N ALA A 133 0.50 -7.22 6.99
CA ALA A 133 0.06 -7.96 5.81
C ALA A 133 0.91 -9.22 5.56
N ALA A 134 2.20 -9.17 5.87
CA ALA A 134 3.08 -10.33 5.85
C ALA A 134 2.63 -11.38 6.87
N PHE A 135 2.26 -10.96 8.08
CA PHE A 135 1.76 -11.87 9.13
C PHE A 135 0.47 -12.59 8.73
N GLU A 136 -0.47 -11.90 8.08
CA GLU A 136 -1.69 -12.52 7.56
C GLU A 136 -1.37 -13.60 6.51
N SER A 137 -0.52 -13.29 5.54
CA SER A 137 -0.09 -14.24 4.50
C SER A 137 0.65 -15.45 5.09
N PHE A 138 1.56 -15.23 6.04
CA PHE A 138 2.25 -16.28 6.77
C PHE A 138 1.29 -17.19 7.55
N THR A 139 0.32 -16.60 8.26
CA THR A 139 -0.70 -17.34 8.99
C THR A 139 -1.54 -18.19 8.04
N ARG A 140 -1.86 -17.68 6.85
CA ARG A 140 -2.62 -18.42 5.84
C ARG A 140 -1.80 -19.59 5.28
N ALA A 141 -0.52 -19.37 4.98
CA ALA A 141 0.38 -20.43 4.53
C ALA A 141 0.47 -21.58 5.56
N ALA A 142 0.69 -21.25 6.83
CA ALA A 142 0.79 -22.23 7.92
C ALA A 142 -0.52 -23.00 8.15
N ALA A 143 -1.67 -22.36 7.92
CA ALA A 143 -2.97 -23.04 8.00
C ALA A 143 -3.22 -24.01 6.84
N LEU A 144 -2.64 -23.75 5.66
CA LEU A 144 -2.78 -24.58 4.46
C LEU A 144 -1.84 -25.79 4.47
N ASP A 145 -0.60 -25.60 4.93
CA ASP A 145 0.36 -26.68 5.09
C ASP A 145 1.01 -26.65 6.49
N PRO A 146 0.44 -27.40 7.45
CA PRO A 146 0.98 -27.49 8.80
C PRO A 146 2.27 -28.31 8.91
N SER A 147 2.72 -28.97 7.84
CA SER A 147 3.91 -29.84 7.87
C SER A 147 5.21 -29.04 7.80
N ASN A 148 5.16 -27.84 7.22
CA ASN A 148 6.28 -26.92 7.05
C ASN A 148 6.57 -26.15 8.36
N ASN A 149 7.23 -26.85 9.30
CA ASN A 149 7.47 -26.39 10.67
C ASN A 149 8.45 -25.20 10.77
N ASP A 150 9.31 -25.01 9.77
CA ASP A 150 10.27 -23.91 9.76
C ASP A 150 9.59 -22.58 9.40
N GLU A 151 8.58 -22.60 8.53
CA GLU A 151 7.74 -21.45 8.23
C GLU A 151 6.80 -21.11 9.38
N LEU A 152 6.28 -22.10 10.11
CA LEU A 152 5.49 -21.87 11.33
C LEU A 152 6.31 -21.15 12.41
N ARG A 153 7.61 -21.47 12.53
CA ARG A 153 8.54 -20.76 13.41
C ARG A 153 8.75 -19.32 12.97
N ALA A 154 8.91 -19.07 11.67
CA ALA A 154 8.99 -17.71 11.14
C ALA A 154 7.71 -16.90 11.39
N CYS A 155 6.53 -17.54 11.31
CA CYS A 155 5.25 -16.92 11.71
C CYS A 155 5.25 -16.52 13.19
N ASP A 156 5.75 -17.39 14.07
CA ASP A 156 5.78 -17.16 15.50
C ASP A 156 6.73 -16.01 15.90
N ASP A 157 7.89 -15.94 15.25
CA ASP A 157 8.84 -14.85 15.46
C ASP A 157 8.29 -13.53 14.92
N LEU A 158 7.63 -13.57 13.75
CA LEU A 158 6.97 -12.40 13.20
C LEU A 158 5.81 -11.93 14.09
N ARG A 159 5.02 -12.85 14.64
CA ARG A 159 3.94 -12.54 15.60
C ARG A 159 4.48 -11.77 16.81
N ARG A 160 5.59 -12.23 17.38
CA ARG A 160 6.25 -11.56 18.51
C ARG A 160 6.71 -10.15 18.13
N ALA A 161 7.26 -9.98 16.93
CA ALA A 161 7.67 -8.68 16.42
C ALA A 161 6.48 -7.73 16.23
N VAL A 162 5.39 -8.19 15.62
CA VAL A 162 4.15 -7.42 15.42
C VAL A 162 3.56 -6.99 16.77
N ASP A 163 3.44 -7.91 17.72
CA ASP A 163 2.90 -7.64 19.04
C ASP A 163 3.78 -6.63 19.81
N ALA A 164 5.10 -6.72 19.67
CA ALA A 164 6.01 -5.75 20.26
C ALA A 164 5.84 -4.35 19.64
N HIS A 165 5.67 -4.26 18.32
CA HIS A 165 5.40 -3.01 17.63
C HIS A 165 4.08 -2.39 18.08
N ARG A 166 2.98 -3.16 18.08
CA ARG A 166 1.67 -2.69 18.53
C ARG A 166 1.67 -2.22 19.99
N ARG A 167 2.36 -2.96 20.88
CA ARG A 167 2.54 -2.56 22.28
C ARG A 167 3.31 -1.25 22.40
N ARG A 168 4.40 -1.11 21.66
CA ARG A 168 5.20 0.12 21.65
C ARG A 168 4.36 1.31 21.16
N ASP A 169 3.58 1.13 20.10
CA ASP A 169 2.79 2.20 19.53
C ASP A 169 1.62 2.59 20.45
N LYS A 170 1.02 1.61 21.15
CA LYS A 170 0.06 1.87 22.23
C LYS A 170 0.67 2.66 23.39
N LEU A 171 1.84 2.25 23.89
CA LEU A 171 2.55 2.97 24.96
C LEU A 171 2.94 4.40 24.52
N ARG A 172 3.34 4.59 23.25
CA ARG A 172 3.61 5.91 22.70
C ARG A 172 2.34 6.79 22.69
N ALA A 173 1.20 6.23 22.32
CA ALA A 173 -0.07 6.95 22.36
C ALA A 173 -0.48 7.32 23.79
N GLU A 174 -0.37 6.39 24.75
CA GLU A 174 -0.65 6.63 26.17
C GLU A 174 0.27 7.71 26.75
N ASN A 175 1.58 7.61 26.54
CA ASN A 175 2.55 8.62 26.98
C ASN A 175 2.32 9.99 26.32
N ALA A 176 1.91 10.03 25.05
CA ALA A 176 1.53 11.27 24.39
C ALA A 176 0.33 11.92 25.10
N THR A 177 -0.71 11.15 25.41
CA THR A 177 -1.88 11.68 26.14
C THR A 177 -1.54 12.16 27.56
N GLU A 178 -0.65 11.45 28.28
CA GLU A 178 -0.19 11.88 29.60
C GLU A 178 0.64 13.18 29.51
N SER A 179 1.52 13.29 28.51
CA SER A 179 2.29 14.51 28.24
C SER A 179 1.37 15.69 27.92
N ASP A 180 0.41 15.49 27.02
CA ASP A 180 -0.57 16.52 26.62
C ASP A 180 -1.43 16.95 27.81
N LEU A 181 -1.90 16.01 28.63
CA LEU A 181 -2.65 16.30 29.85
C LEU A 181 -1.79 17.08 30.86
N ALA A 182 -0.52 16.70 31.02
CA ALA A 182 0.42 17.41 31.89
C ALA A 182 0.68 18.84 31.39
N GLU A 183 0.78 19.07 30.08
CA GLU A 183 0.89 20.40 29.48
C GLU A 183 -0.36 21.25 29.72
N VAL A 184 -1.54 20.69 29.49
CA VAL A 184 -2.81 21.37 29.75
C VAL A 184 -2.93 21.77 31.22
N LEU A 185 -2.57 20.88 32.14
CA LEU A 185 -2.57 21.16 33.58
C LEU A 185 -1.53 22.23 33.96
N ARG A 186 -0.33 22.19 33.38
CA ARG A 186 0.70 23.24 33.56
C ARG A 186 0.17 24.60 33.10
N CYS A 187 -0.43 24.67 31.92
CA CYS A 187 -1.05 25.89 31.37
C CYS A 187 -2.20 26.40 32.24
N LYS A 188 -3.05 25.51 32.77
CA LYS A 188 -4.14 25.91 33.67
C LYS A 188 -3.62 26.46 34.99
N ALA A 189 -2.54 25.87 35.53
CA ALA A 189 -1.90 26.33 36.76
C ALA A 189 -1.20 27.70 36.57
N SER A 190 -0.51 27.91 35.46
CA SER A 190 0.10 29.21 35.14
C SER A 190 -0.96 30.28 34.91
N LEU A 191 -2.08 29.97 34.24
CA LEU A 191 -3.22 30.88 34.11
C LEU A 191 -3.90 31.21 35.45
N ARG A 192 -4.00 30.25 36.38
CA ARG A 192 -4.49 30.51 37.76
C ARG A 192 -3.53 31.41 38.55
N ARG A 193 -2.22 31.22 38.41
CA ARG A 193 -1.22 32.13 39.02
C ARG A 193 -1.22 33.50 38.38
N ALA A 194 -1.51 33.55 37.08
CA ALA A 194 -1.68 34.77 36.31
C ALA A 194 -3.12 35.33 36.37
N GLN A 195 -4.02 34.76 37.18
CA GLN A 195 -5.31 35.40 37.46
C GLN A 195 -5.04 36.69 38.22
N LEU A 196 -4.98 37.71 37.38
CA LEU A 196 -4.92 39.15 37.57
C LEU A 196 -5.66 39.57 38.84
N PRO A 197 -5.16 40.62 39.52
CA PRO A 197 -5.79 41.14 40.72
C PRO A 197 -7.28 41.35 40.45
N LYS A 198 -8.14 40.78 41.30
CA LYS A 198 -9.56 41.10 41.32
C LYS A 198 -9.66 42.64 41.39
N PRO A 199 -10.47 43.32 40.57
CA PRO A 199 -10.74 44.73 40.77
C PRO A 199 -11.49 44.88 42.10
N ARG A 200 -10.74 44.98 43.19
CA ARG A 200 -11.22 45.37 44.50
C ARG A 200 -11.09 46.89 44.57
N ASP A 201 -12.24 47.52 44.58
CA ASP A 201 -12.53 48.67 45.43
C ASP A 201 -11.69 49.92 45.15
N ALA A 202 -11.78 50.44 43.93
CA ALA A 202 -11.40 51.83 43.62
C ALA A 202 -12.63 52.64 43.20
N PHE A 203 -13.54 52.91 44.14
CA PHE A 203 -14.24 54.19 44.14
C PHE A 203 -14.67 54.55 45.56
N VAL A 204 -13.77 55.29 46.20
CA VAL A 204 -13.99 56.01 47.46
C VAL A 204 -15.15 57.01 47.23
N PRO A 205 -16.17 57.07 48.09
CA PRO A 205 -17.17 58.13 48.00
C PRO A 205 -16.51 59.43 48.50
N LEU A 206 -16.32 60.38 47.59
CA LEU A 206 -15.97 61.75 47.94
C LEU A 206 -17.15 62.38 48.69
N LEU A 207 -17.10 62.32 50.02
CA LEU A 207 -17.84 63.21 50.90
C LEU A 207 -17.22 64.61 50.80
N GLY A 208 -18.06 65.57 50.36
CA GLY A 208 -18.06 66.99 50.73
C GLY A 208 -16.84 67.84 50.35
N GLU A 209 -17.08 68.94 49.62
CA GLU A 209 -16.92 70.31 50.15
C GLU A 209 -17.78 71.29 49.32
N SER A 210 -18.41 72.21 50.06
CA SER A 210 -19.17 73.44 49.69
C SER A 210 -20.42 73.33 48.81
#